data_AF-A0A2V7IGY4-F1
#
_entry.id   AF-A0A2V7IGY4-F1
#
_cell.length_a   1.000
_cell.length_b   1.000
_cell.length_c   1.000
_cell.angle_alpha   90.00
_cell.angle_beta   90.00
_cell.angle_gamma   90.00
#
_symmetry.space_group_name_H-M   'P 1'
#
loop_
_entity.id
_entity.type
_entity.pdbx_description
1 polymer ?
#
loop_
_entity_poly.entity_id
_entity_poly.type
_entity_poly.pdbx_seq_one_letter_code
_entity_poly.pdbx_strand_id
1 'polypeptide(L)'
;MAAGLFAGVLWESFNAVARGRWIYTVPFLEDWKIFEMPLVGFLGFPFFALEVWSLYHLLAAHTTRRTLLGSGAFVLLVLTGIDHWTVTSTTPALRDLPGVTNGVISRLRAAGWESVFRVAHSPVAELAYRANLSPEDARAAHEAARLVTLRGIGTAHAAALIGGGFASIEELSSSDPDSVWRTVRGGSRGGGARPTLPEVRVWVRAAQRETPPRTKS
;
A
#
# COMPACT_ATOMS: atom_id res chain seq x y z
N MET A 1 26.54 3.37 16.83
CA MET A 1 25.86 4.36 15.94
C MET A 1 25.93 3.99 14.47
N ALA A 2 27.11 3.77 13.87
CA ALA A 2 27.22 3.39 12.45
C ALA A 2 26.42 2.11 12.08
N ALA A 3 26.44 1.08 12.94
CA ALA A 3 25.63 -0.12 12.74
C ALA A 3 24.12 0.16 12.72
N GLY A 4 23.63 1.13 13.51
CA GLY A 4 22.24 1.57 13.49
C GLY A 4 21.87 2.21 12.15
N LEU A 5 22.68 3.15 11.66
CA LEU A 5 22.49 3.75 10.33
C LEU A 5 22.48 2.70 9.22
N PHE A 6 23.41 1.75 9.28
CA PHE A 6 23.45 0.64 8.32
C PHE A 6 22.17 -0.22 8.37
N ALA A 7 21.69 -0.55 9.57
CA ALA A 7 20.44 -1.27 9.73
C ALA A 7 19.25 -0.49 9.16
N GLY A 8 19.22 0.83 9.31
CA GLY A 8 18.20 1.69 8.71
C GLY A 8 18.21 1.67 7.18
N VAL A 9 19.39 1.75 6.57
CA VAL A 9 19.54 1.63 5.10
C VAL A 9 19.09 0.26 4.61
N LEU A 10 19.46 -0.80 5.33
CA LEU A 10 19.07 -2.16 4.97
C LEU A 10 17.56 -2.37 5.09
N TRP A 11 16.94 -1.88 6.17
CA TRP A 11 15.49 -1.89 6.36
C TRP A 11 14.78 -1.22 5.18
N GLU A 12 15.20 0.00 4.83
CA GLU A 12 14.55 0.73 3.75
C GLU A 12 14.77 0.07 2.38
N SER A 13 15.92 -0.57 2.18
CA SER A 13 16.18 -1.35 0.96
C SER A 13 15.21 -2.52 0.83
N PHE A 14 14.94 -3.25 1.92
CA PHE A 14 13.94 -4.31 1.92
C PHE A 14 12.52 -3.77 1.74
N ASN A 15 12.19 -2.65 2.39
CA ASN A 15 10.91 -1.97 2.22
C ASN A 15 10.68 -1.54 0.76
N ALA A 16 11.72 -1.04 0.09
CA ALA A 16 11.65 -0.62 -1.31
C ALA A 16 11.37 -1.80 -2.27
N VAL A 17 11.87 -3.00 -1.95
CA VAL A 17 11.65 -4.22 -2.75
C VAL A 17 10.34 -4.93 -2.39
N ALA A 18 9.80 -4.71 -1.19
CA ALA A 18 8.56 -5.33 -0.74
C ALA A 18 7.35 -4.94 -1.60
N ARG A 19 6.43 -5.89 -1.81
CA ARG A 19 5.15 -5.64 -2.53
C ARG A 19 4.20 -4.79 -1.68
N GLY A 20 4.11 -5.09 -0.39
CA GLY A 20 3.43 -4.27 0.61
C GLY A 20 4.42 -3.30 1.23
N ARG A 21 4.79 -2.25 0.49
CA ARG A 21 5.68 -1.19 1.00
C ARG A 21 5.00 -0.48 2.17
N TRP A 22 5.75 -0.21 3.22
CA TRP A 22 5.35 0.71 4.28
C TRP A 22 5.52 2.14 3.77
N ILE A 23 4.40 2.84 3.60
CA ILE A 23 4.37 4.23 3.16
C ILE A 23 4.29 5.13 4.39
N TYR A 24 5.35 5.90 4.63
CA TYR A 24 5.38 6.82 5.77
C TYR A 24 4.84 8.20 5.36
N THR A 25 3.70 8.59 5.93
CA THR A 25 3.13 9.95 5.79
C THR A 25 3.48 10.78 7.03
N VAL A 26 4.71 11.28 7.08
CA VAL A 26 5.13 12.22 8.13
C VAL A 26 4.70 13.63 7.73
N PRO A 27 3.86 14.32 8.53
CA PRO A 27 3.44 15.69 8.24
C PRO A 27 4.66 16.61 8.08
N PHE A 28 4.62 17.50 7.08
CA PHE A 28 5.64 18.52 6.79
C PHE A 28 6.96 18.01 6.17
N LEU A 29 7.19 16.69 6.10
CA LEU A 29 8.39 16.07 5.53
C LEU A 29 8.06 15.19 4.32
N GLU A 30 6.96 15.48 3.61
CA GLU A 30 6.51 14.67 2.49
C GLU A 30 7.48 14.68 1.30
N ASP A 31 8.22 15.76 1.12
CA ASP A 31 9.06 16.01 -0.07
C ASP A 31 10.55 15.66 0.14
N TRP A 32 11.00 15.51 1.39
CA TRP A 32 12.38 15.20 1.76
C TRP A 32 12.54 13.74 2.19
N LYS A 33 12.42 12.82 1.24
CA LYS A 33 12.44 11.37 1.47
C LYS A 33 13.52 10.68 0.64
N ILE A 34 14.17 9.68 1.25
CA ILE A 34 14.91 8.65 0.53
C ILE A 34 14.04 7.40 0.56
N PHE A 35 13.60 6.94 -0.62
CA PHE A 35 12.55 5.92 -0.77
C PHE A 35 11.21 6.35 -0.14
N GLU A 36 10.74 5.69 0.92
CA GLU A 36 9.52 6.02 1.66
C GLU A 36 9.80 6.80 2.96
N MET A 37 11.03 6.73 3.49
CA MET A 37 11.37 7.33 4.79
C MET A 37 11.96 8.75 4.65
N PRO A 38 11.53 9.73 5.46
CA PRO A 38 12.19 11.03 5.52
C PRO A 38 13.61 10.93 6.07
N LEU A 39 14.52 11.80 5.62
CA LEU A 39 15.93 11.81 6.06
C LEU A 39 16.08 11.88 7.59
N VAL A 40 15.25 12.69 8.25
CA VAL A 40 15.22 12.82 9.71
C VAL A 40 14.83 11.49 10.37
N GLY A 41 14.01 10.68 9.69
CA GLY A 41 13.66 9.33 10.14
C GLY A 41 14.89 8.43 10.26
N PHE A 42 15.87 8.55 9.36
CA PHE A 42 17.09 7.76 9.44
C PHE A 42 17.94 8.07 10.68
N LEU A 43 17.81 9.28 11.25
CA LEU A 43 18.49 9.63 12.50
C LEU A 43 17.96 8.83 13.70
N GLY A 44 16.73 8.33 13.64
CA GLY A 44 16.17 7.47 14.68
C GLY A 44 16.96 6.18 14.87
N PHE A 45 17.46 5.56 13.79
CA PHE A 45 18.17 4.28 13.86
C PHE A 45 19.48 4.31 14.67
N PRO A 46 20.39 5.30 14.53
CA PRO A 46 21.57 5.37 15.37
C PRO A 46 21.25 5.58 16.86
N PHE A 47 20.21 6.33 17.22
CA PHE A 47 19.77 6.46 18.62
C PHE A 47 19.14 5.16 19.13
N PHE A 48 18.25 4.55 18.34
CA PHE A 48 17.67 3.24 18.65
C PHE A 48 18.75 2.16 18.85
N ALA A 49 19.82 2.18 18.05
CA ALA A 49 20.94 1.26 18.25
C ALA A 49 21.66 1.48 19.61
N LEU A 50 21.70 2.71 20.13
CA LEU A 50 22.24 2.98 21.48
C LEU A 50 21.30 2.46 22.57
N GLU A 51 19.98 2.57 22.37
CA GLU A 51 19.00 1.99 23.28
C GLU A 51 19.12 0.46 23.33
N VAL A 52 19.18 -0.20 22.16
CA VAL A 52 19.39 -1.65 22.07
C VAL A 52 20.71 -2.07 22.68
N TRP A 53 21.78 -1.30 22.46
CA TRP A 53 23.08 -1.55 23.09
C TRP A 53 23.02 -1.45 24.62
N SER A 54 22.35 -0.42 25.14
CA SER A 54 22.19 -0.20 26.57
C SER A 54 21.36 -1.30 27.21
N LEU A 55 20.25 -1.67 26.57
CA LEU A 55 19.40 -2.76 27.00
C LEU A 55 20.13 -4.11 26.96
N TYR A 56 20.91 -4.37 25.91
CA TYR A 56 21.72 -5.58 25.81
C TYR A 56 22.70 -5.70 26.97
N HIS A 57 23.45 -4.64 27.30
CA HIS A 57 24.41 -4.70 28.42
C HIS A 57 23.73 -4.83 29.77
N LEU A 58 22.57 -4.19 29.95
CA LEU A 58 21.75 -4.35 31.15
C LEU A 58 21.27 -5.79 31.31
N LEU A 59 20.75 -6.40 30.24
CA LEU A 59 20.13 -7.73 30.28
C LEU A 59 21.14 -8.87 30.20
N ALA A 60 22.23 -8.72 29.45
CA ALA A 60 23.22 -9.77 29.25
C ALA A 60 23.81 -10.27 30.58
N ALA A 61 24.08 -9.35 31.51
CA ALA A 61 24.54 -9.67 32.85
C ALA A 61 23.51 -10.44 33.71
N HIS A 62 22.22 -10.35 33.37
CA HIS A 62 21.10 -10.94 34.13
C HIS A 62 20.38 -12.06 33.36
N THR A 63 20.93 -12.47 32.21
CA THR A 63 20.29 -13.44 31.33
C THR A 63 20.56 -14.87 31.82
N THR A 64 19.50 -15.62 32.07
CA THR A 64 19.57 -17.05 32.43
C THR A 64 18.88 -17.91 31.36
N ARG A 65 19.11 -19.23 31.37
CA ARG A 65 18.41 -20.14 30.45
C ARG A 65 16.88 -20.05 30.56
N ARG A 66 16.36 -19.83 31.78
CA ARG A 66 14.92 -19.70 32.02
C ARG A 66 14.35 -18.43 31.40
N THR A 67 15.05 -17.29 31.56
CA THR A 67 14.60 -16.02 30.97
C THR A 67 14.69 -16.08 29.44
N LEU A 68 15.72 -16.70 28.87
CA LEU A 68 15.83 -16.92 27.42
C LEU A 68 14.68 -17.76 26.87
N LEU A 69 14.37 -18.89 27.51
CA LEU A 69 13.25 -19.74 27.10
C LEU A 69 11.91 -19.02 27.24
N GLY A 70 11.71 -18.28 28.34
CA GLY A 70 10.52 -17.47 28.57
C GLY A 70 10.35 -16.37 27.52
N SER A 71 11.41 -15.63 27.20
CA SER A 71 11.40 -14.61 26.14
C SER A 71 11.15 -15.22 24.76
N GLY A 72 11.77 -16.37 24.46
CA GLY A 72 11.53 -17.09 23.21
C GLY A 72 10.06 -17.53 23.06
N ALA A 73 9.49 -18.11 24.11
CA ALA A 73 8.08 -18.49 24.15
C ALA A 73 7.16 -17.27 23.99
N PHE A 74 7.47 -16.18 24.69
CA PHE A 74 6.72 -14.92 24.56
C PHE A 74 6.78 -14.36 23.13
N VAL A 75 7.96 -14.32 22.50
CA VAL A 75 8.11 -13.86 21.11
C VAL A 75 7.30 -14.74 20.16
N LEU A 76 7.33 -16.06 20.30
CA LEU A 76 6.51 -16.96 19.48
C LEU A 76 5.01 -16.70 19.69
N LEU A 77 4.57 -16.51 20.94
CA LEU A 77 3.18 -16.17 21.24
C LEU A 77 2.79 -14.83 20.61
N VAL A 78 3.62 -13.80 20.74
CA VAL A 78 3.38 -12.49 20.13
C VAL A 78 3.34 -12.59 18.60
N LEU A 79 4.28 -13.29 17.96
CA LEU A 79 4.29 -13.44 16.50
C LEU A 79 3.06 -14.19 15.99
N THR A 80 2.68 -15.30 16.64
CA THR A 80 1.45 -16.04 16.29
C THR A 80 0.19 -15.23 16.55
N GLY A 81 0.19 -14.39 17.60
CA GLY A 81 -0.89 -13.46 17.89
C GLY A 81 -0.96 -12.31 16.87
N ILE A 82 0.17 -11.73 16.48
CA ILE A 82 0.22 -10.63 15.51
C ILE A 82 -0.45 -11.06 14.21
N ASP A 83 -0.15 -12.25 13.70
CA ASP A 83 -0.79 -12.76 12.50
C ASP A 83 -2.31 -12.93 12.67
N HIS A 84 -2.75 -13.45 13.82
CA HIS A 84 -4.18 -13.67 14.07
C HIS A 84 -4.99 -12.39 14.29
N TRP A 85 -4.38 -11.38 14.93
CA TRP A 85 -5.08 -10.18 15.40
C TRP A 85 -4.79 -8.92 14.58
N THR A 86 -3.67 -8.88 13.85
CA THR A 86 -3.14 -7.65 13.21
C THR A 86 -3.13 -7.74 11.69
N VAL A 87 -3.15 -8.95 11.10
CA VAL A 87 -3.23 -9.12 9.65
C VAL A 87 -4.69 -9.05 9.20
N THR A 88 -5.19 -7.82 9.09
CA THR A 88 -6.52 -7.53 8.53
C THR A 88 -6.47 -7.26 7.01
N SER A 89 -5.28 -7.22 6.41
CA SER A 89 -5.10 -6.99 4.97
C SER A 89 -4.72 -8.29 4.26
N THR A 90 -5.74 -9.05 3.85
CA THR A 90 -5.57 -10.07 2.82
C THR A 90 -5.37 -9.37 1.48
N THR A 91 -4.48 -9.92 0.64
CA THR A 91 -4.22 -9.41 -0.72
C THR A 91 -5.52 -9.03 -1.43
N PRO A 92 -5.63 -7.85 -2.07
CA PRO A 92 -6.85 -7.41 -2.72
C PRO A 92 -7.35 -8.50 -3.68
N ALA A 93 -8.49 -9.09 -3.33
CA ALA A 93 -9.04 -10.22 -4.07
C ALA A 93 -9.83 -9.69 -5.27
N LEU A 94 -9.80 -10.43 -6.38
CA LEU A 94 -10.50 -10.02 -7.60
C LEU A 94 -12.02 -9.88 -7.40
N ARG A 95 -12.59 -10.58 -6.41
CA ARG A 95 -14.02 -10.48 -6.05
C ARG A 95 -14.41 -9.15 -5.44
N ASP A 96 -13.45 -8.43 -4.87
CA ASP A 96 -13.66 -7.17 -4.14
C ASP A 96 -13.26 -5.96 -5.01
N LEU A 97 -13.13 -6.18 -6.33
CA LEU A 97 -12.75 -5.13 -7.29
C LEU A 97 -13.92 -4.13 -7.44
N PRO A 98 -13.75 -2.87 -7.00
CA PRO A 98 -14.82 -1.89 -7.07
C PRO A 98 -15.10 -1.44 -8.51
N GLY A 99 -16.33 -0.99 -8.77
CA GLY A 99 -16.74 -0.45 -10.08
C GLY A 99 -16.94 -1.49 -11.18
N VAL A 100 -16.80 -2.78 -10.88
CA VAL A 100 -16.91 -3.89 -11.84
C VAL A 100 -18.05 -4.83 -11.43
N THR A 101 -18.83 -5.28 -12.40
CA THR A 101 -19.97 -6.18 -12.10
C THR A 101 -19.49 -7.60 -11.79
N ASN A 102 -20.29 -8.33 -11.00
CA ASN A 102 -20.01 -9.74 -10.68
C ASN A 102 -19.90 -10.63 -11.93
N GLY A 103 -20.59 -10.28 -13.02
CA GLY A 103 -20.50 -11.00 -14.30
C GLY A 103 -19.15 -10.81 -15.01
N VAL A 104 -18.54 -9.64 -14.89
CA VAL A 104 -17.18 -9.39 -15.42
C VAL A 104 -16.14 -10.12 -14.56
N ILE A 105 -16.29 -10.07 -13.23
CA ILE A 105 -15.40 -10.78 -12.29
C ILE A 105 -15.41 -12.29 -12.54
N SER A 106 -16.58 -12.90 -12.76
CA SER A 106 -16.69 -14.34 -13.01
C SER A 106 -16.02 -14.76 -14.32
N ARG A 107 -16.16 -13.96 -15.38
CA ARG A 107 -15.49 -14.17 -16.66
C ARG A 107 -13.97 -14.02 -16.59
N LEU A 108 -13.47 -13.02 -15.87
CA LEU A 108 -12.04 -12.86 -15.61
C LEU A 108 -11.46 -14.06 -14.86
N ARG A 109 -12.17 -14.55 -13.84
CA ARG A 109 -11.76 -15.76 -13.10
C ARG A 109 -11.78 -17.00 -13.99
N ALA A 110 -12.83 -17.18 -14.79
CA ALA A 110 -12.94 -18.30 -15.72
C ALA A 110 -11.81 -18.30 -16.77
N ALA A 111 -11.30 -17.13 -17.15
CA ALA A 111 -10.16 -16.98 -18.05
C ALA A 111 -8.78 -17.09 -17.37
N GLY A 112 -8.74 -17.34 -16.05
CA GLY A 112 -7.51 -17.62 -15.28
C GLY A 112 -6.86 -16.41 -14.61
N TRP A 113 -7.57 -15.29 -14.48
CA TRP A 113 -7.14 -14.17 -13.63
C TRP A 113 -7.66 -14.36 -12.21
N GLU A 114 -6.75 -14.66 -11.28
CA GLU A 114 -7.09 -14.88 -9.87
C GLU A 114 -6.72 -13.70 -8.96
N SER A 115 -5.83 -12.81 -9.43
CA SER A 115 -5.34 -11.67 -8.64
C SER A 115 -5.55 -10.34 -9.36
N VAL A 116 -5.90 -9.31 -8.58
CA VAL A 116 -6.07 -7.93 -9.06
C VAL A 116 -4.78 -7.42 -9.69
N PHE A 117 -3.61 -7.76 -9.12
CA PHE A 117 -2.31 -7.39 -9.67
C PHE A 117 -2.10 -7.89 -11.11
N ARG A 118 -2.50 -9.12 -11.43
CA ARG A 118 -2.38 -9.62 -12.80
C ARG A 118 -3.28 -8.86 -13.76
N VAL A 119 -4.50 -8.52 -13.33
CA VAL A 119 -5.43 -7.71 -14.14
C VAL A 119 -4.85 -6.31 -14.40
N ALA A 120 -4.27 -5.67 -13.38
CA ALA A 120 -3.65 -4.34 -13.50
C ALA A 120 -2.46 -4.29 -14.48
N HIS A 121 -1.70 -5.38 -14.63
CA HIS A 121 -0.54 -5.44 -15.53
C HIS A 121 -0.87 -6.05 -16.91
N SER A 122 -2.08 -6.58 -17.11
CA SER A 122 -2.48 -7.19 -18.37
C SER A 122 -3.00 -6.12 -19.34
N PRO A 123 -2.63 -6.15 -20.63
CA PRO A 123 -3.20 -5.24 -21.62
C PRO A 123 -4.73 -5.37 -21.69
N VAL A 124 -5.43 -4.25 -21.82
CA VAL A 124 -6.91 -4.21 -21.92
C VAL A 124 -7.43 -5.10 -23.04
N ALA A 125 -6.72 -5.15 -24.18
CA ALA A 125 -7.08 -6.00 -25.32
C ALA A 125 -7.01 -7.50 -24.98
N GLU A 126 -6.01 -7.94 -24.19
CA GLU A 126 -5.89 -9.33 -23.76
C GLU A 126 -7.03 -9.71 -22.82
N LEU A 127 -7.37 -8.82 -21.87
CA LEU A 127 -8.49 -8.99 -20.95
C LEU A 127 -9.81 -9.10 -21.73
N ALA A 128 -10.05 -8.18 -22.67
CA ALA A 128 -11.24 -8.20 -23.52
C ALA A 128 -11.37 -9.51 -24.30
N TYR A 129 -10.29 -9.95 -24.93
CA TYR A 129 -10.28 -11.14 -25.78
C TYR A 129 -10.46 -12.44 -24.98
N ARG A 130 -9.60 -12.70 -23.99
CA ARG A 130 -9.59 -14.01 -23.31
C ARG A 130 -10.73 -14.18 -22.31
N ALA A 131 -11.19 -13.09 -21.69
CA ALA A 131 -12.34 -13.13 -20.78
C ALA A 131 -13.67 -12.83 -21.48
N ASN A 132 -13.67 -12.64 -22.81
CA ASN A 132 -14.86 -12.34 -23.59
C ASN A 132 -15.68 -11.17 -22.98
N LEU A 133 -14.98 -10.07 -22.76
CA LEU A 133 -15.51 -8.84 -22.18
C LEU A 133 -15.70 -7.77 -23.25
N SER A 134 -16.63 -6.87 -23.02
CA SER A 134 -16.69 -5.65 -23.83
C SER A 134 -15.41 -4.83 -23.64
N PRO A 135 -14.96 -4.03 -24.63
CA PRO A 135 -13.81 -3.15 -24.47
C PRO A 135 -13.96 -2.16 -23.30
N GLU A 136 -15.20 -1.76 -22.99
CA GLU A 136 -15.50 -0.88 -21.86
C GLU A 136 -15.34 -1.60 -20.53
N ASP A 137 -15.92 -2.80 -20.38
CA ASP A 137 -15.79 -3.61 -19.16
C ASP A 137 -14.34 -3.99 -18.89
N ALA A 138 -13.59 -4.35 -19.94
CA ALA A 138 -12.18 -4.68 -19.83
C ALA A 138 -11.34 -3.47 -19.37
N ARG A 139 -11.64 -2.27 -19.90
CA ARG A 139 -10.97 -1.04 -19.48
C ARG A 139 -11.34 -0.66 -18.05
N ALA A 140 -12.61 -0.74 -17.69
CA ALA A 140 -13.07 -0.47 -16.32
C ALA A 140 -12.43 -1.42 -15.30
N ALA A 141 -12.35 -2.72 -15.62
CA ALA A 141 -11.67 -3.69 -14.76
C ALA A 141 -10.16 -3.46 -14.67
N HIS A 142 -9.51 -3.08 -15.77
CA HIS A 142 -8.09 -2.74 -15.78
C HIS A 142 -7.79 -1.50 -14.93
N GLU A 143 -8.53 -0.40 -15.13
CA GLU A 143 -8.34 0.85 -14.38
C GLU A 143 -8.70 0.71 -12.91
N ALA A 144 -9.79 0.02 -12.57
CA ALA A 144 -10.12 -0.31 -11.18
C ALA A 144 -9.00 -1.14 -10.53
N ALA A 145 -8.44 -2.11 -11.26
CA ALA A 145 -7.34 -2.93 -10.74
C ALA A 145 -6.07 -2.10 -10.53
N ARG A 146 -5.73 -1.21 -11.48
CA ARG A 146 -4.62 -0.27 -11.36
C ARG A 146 -4.78 0.62 -10.13
N LEU A 147 -5.94 1.25 -9.94
CA LEU A 147 -6.25 2.08 -8.77
C LEU A 147 -6.12 1.30 -7.45
N VAL A 148 -6.68 0.10 -7.36
CA VAL A 148 -6.57 -0.74 -6.14
C VAL A 148 -5.12 -1.07 -5.82
N THR A 149 -4.30 -1.31 -6.84
CA THR A 149 -2.87 -1.65 -6.68
C THR A 149 -1.97 -0.43 -6.53
N LEU A 150 -2.49 0.77 -6.75
CA LEU A 150 -1.73 2.02 -6.64
C LEU A 150 -1.45 2.32 -5.16
N ARG A 151 -0.18 2.58 -4.87
CA ARG A 151 0.43 2.85 -3.56
C ARG A 151 -0.53 3.18 -2.41
N GLY A 152 -0.91 2.17 -1.63
CA GLY A 152 -1.66 2.34 -0.37
C GLY A 152 -3.14 2.67 -0.52
N ILE A 153 -3.72 2.60 -1.73
CA ILE A 153 -5.16 2.81 -1.94
C ILE A 153 -5.95 1.57 -1.48
N GLY A 154 -5.64 0.38 -2.01
CA GLY A 154 -6.40 -0.84 -1.68
C GLY A 154 -7.86 -0.79 -2.13
N THR A 155 -8.64 -1.82 -1.80
CA THR A 155 -10.03 -1.99 -2.31
C THR A 155 -10.99 -0.95 -1.75
N ALA A 156 -10.90 -0.66 -0.45
CA ALA A 156 -11.84 0.24 0.22
C ALA A 156 -11.72 1.69 -0.25
N HIS A 157 -10.49 2.21 -0.36
CA HIS A 157 -10.31 3.58 -0.84
C HIS A 157 -10.51 3.69 -2.35
N ALA A 158 -10.17 2.67 -3.13
CA ALA A 158 -10.48 2.64 -4.56
C ALA A 158 -11.99 2.69 -4.81
N ALA A 159 -12.79 1.99 -4.00
CA ALA A 159 -14.25 2.06 -4.07
C ALA A 159 -14.77 3.48 -3.82
N ALA A 160 -14.20 4.17 -2.83
CA ALA A 160 -14.58 5.54 -2.50
C ALA A 160 -14.13 6.55 -3.57
N LEU A 161 -12.98 6.33 -4.20
CA LEU A 161 -12.50 7.13 -5.34
C LEU A 161 -13.39 6.97 -6.57
N ILE A 162 -13.70 5.73 -6.97
CA ILE A 162 -14.57 5.43 -8.11
C ILE A 162 -15.98 6.01 -7.86
N GLY A 163 -16.53 5.83 -6.66
CA GLY A 163 -17.83 6.43 -6.28
C GLY A 163 -17.82 7.96 -6.24
N GLY A 164 -16.65 8.57 -6.05
CA GLY A 164 -16.42 10.01 -6.13
C GLY A 164 -16.14 10.56 -7.54
N GLY A 165 -16.14 9.69 -8.56
CA GLY A 165 -15.89 10.08 -9.96
C GLY A 165 -14.42 10.04 -10.39
N PHE A 166 -13.53 9.43 -9.60
CA PHE A 166 -12.12 9.22 -9.94
C PHE A 166 -11.90 7.73 -10.25
N ALA A 167 -12.27 7.31 -11.46
CA ALA A 167 -12.32 5.90 -11.86
C ALA A 167 -11.08 5.40 -12.61
N SER A 168 -10.15 6.30 -12.94
CA SER A 168 -8.88 5.98 -13.61
C SER A 168 -7.67 6.67 -12.99
N ILE A 169 -6.47 6.15 -13.28
CA ILE A 169 -5.22 6.79 -12.86
C ILE A 169 -5.05 8.15 -13.54
N GLU A 170 -5.51 8.31 -14.78
CA GLU A 170 -5.43 9.54 -15.53
C GLU A 170 -6.28 10.64 -14.88
N GLU A 171 -7.53 10.34 -14.52
CA GLU A 171 -8.41 11.27 -13.80
C GLU A 171 -7.80 11.68 -12.45
N LEU A 172 -7.31 10.72 -11.68
CA LEU A 172 -6.69 10.97 -10.38
C LEU A 172 -5.42 11.83 -10.52
N SER A 173 -4.60 11.60 -11.55
CA SER A 173 -3.36 12.35 -11.80
C SER A 173 -3.60 13.83 -12.14
N SER A 174 -4.73 14.12 -12.79
CA SER A 174 -5.12 15.47 -13.22
C SER A 174 -5.88 16.27 -12.16
N SER A 175 -6.23 15.62 -11.04
CA SER A 175 -7.07 16.18 -10.00
C SER A 175 -6.27 16.90 -8.91
N ASP A 176 -6.90 17.89 -8.27
CA ASP A 176 -6.34 18.57 -7.10
C ASP A 176 -6.53 17.72 -5.82
N PRO A 177 -5.48 17.41 -5.04
CA PRO A 177 -5.58 16.56 -3.84
C PRO A 177 -6.62 17.02 -2.81
N ASP A 178 -6.77 18.33 -2.59
CA ASP A 178 -7.73 18.87 -1.64
C ASP A 178 -9.18 18.66 -2.13
N SER A 179 -9.42 18.76 -3.43
CA SER A 179 -10.71 18.44 -4.05
C SER A 179 -11.06 16.95 -3.94
N VAL A 180 -10.11 16.07 -4.26
CA VAL A 180 -10.28 14.60 -4.17
C VAL A 180 -10.62 14.22 -2.74
N TRP A 181 -9.85 14.74 -1.77
CA TRP A 181 -10.05 14.45 -0.37
C TRP A 181 -11.44 14.89 0.14
N ARG A 182 -11.91 16.09 -0.25
CA ARG A 182 -13.26 16.57 0.09
C ARG A 182 -14.35 15.66 -0.47
N THR A 183 -14.25 15.27 -1.74
CA THR A 183 -15.24 14.41 -2.41
C THR A 183 -15.29 13.02 -1.78
N VAL A 184 -14.14 12.37 -1.62
CA VAL A 184 -14.05 11.02 -1.06
C VAL A 184 -14.50 11.00 0.41
N ARG A 185 -14.17 12.03 1.20
CA ARG A 185 -14.60 12.14 2.60
C ARG A 185 -16.10 12.40 2.74
N GLY A 186 -16.70 13.16 1.81
CA GLY A 186 -18.14 13.43 1.77
C GLY A 186 -18.98 12.26 1.27
N GLY A 187 -18.42 11.41 0.41
CA GLY A 187 -19.09 10.24 -0.18
C GLY A 187 -19.06 8.96 0.66
N SER A 188 -18.14 8.84 1.64
CA SER A 188 -18.05 7.67 2.54
C SER A 188 -19.23 7.57 3.51
N ARG A 189 -20.40 7.16 3.00
CA ARG A 189 -21.59 6.80 3.78
C ARG A 189 -21.58 5.36 4.29
N GLY A 190 -20.65 4.52 3.83
CA GLY A 190 -20.55 3.12 4.25
C GLY A 190 -19.15 2.78 4.77
N GLY A 191 -18.98 2.77 6.10
CA GLY A 191 -18.02 1.99 6.92
C GLY A 191 -16.52 1.92 6.57
N GLY A 192 -16.07 2.35 5.39
CA GLY A 192 -14.70 2.27 4.93
C GLY A 192 -13.83 3.35 5.58
N ALA A 193 -12.56 3.03 5.75
CA ALA A 193 -11.56 3.95 6.29
C ALA A 193 -11.60 5.29 5.53
N ARG A 194 -11.71 6.39 6.27
CA ARG A 194 -11.70 7.74 5.70
C ARG A 194 -10.24 8.13 5.45
N PRO A 195 -9.84 8.43 4.20
CA PRO A 195 -8.46 8.79 3.95
C PRO A 195 -8.12 10.15 4.56
N THR A 196 -6.89 10.26 5.02
CA THR A 196 -6.28 11.51 5.44
C THR A 196 -5.82 12.30 4.22
N LEU A 197 -5.70 13.62 4.35
CA LEU A 197 -5.23 14.47 3.26
C LEU A 197 -3.79 14.11 2.80
N PRO A 198 -2.84 13.79 3.70
CA PRO A 198 -1.52 13.31 3.30
C PRO A 198 -1.56 12.03 2.45
N GLU A 199 -2.44 11.06 2.77
CA GLU A 199 -2.59 9.85 1.96
C GLU A 199 -3.09 10.18 0.54
N VAL A 200 -4.11 11.03 0.41
CA VAL A 200 -4.62 11.46 -0.91
C VAL A 200 -3.54 12.18 -1.73
N ARG A 201 -2.71 13.02 -1.10
CA ARG A 201 -1.57 13.65 -1.77
C ARG A 201 -0.56 12.62 -2.30
N VAL A 202 -0.29 11.56 -1.53
CA VAL A 202 0.57 10.46 -1.99
C VAL A 202 -0.06 9.74 -3.19
N TRP A 203 -1.36 9.49 -3.18
CA TRP A 203 -2.07 8.83 -4.27
C TRP A 203 -2.06 9.63 -5.57
N VAL A 204 -2.38 10.93 -5.50
CA VAL A 204 -2.35 11.82 -6.68
C VAL A 204 -0.93 11.91 -7.26
N ARG A 205 0.09 12.06 -6.41
CA ARG A 205 1.49 12.07 -6.86
C ARG A 205 1.91 10.72 -7.45
N ALA A 206 1.46 9.60 -6.90
CA ALA A 206 1.73 8.28 -7.46
C ALA A 206 1.09 8.14 -8.85
N ALA A 207 -0.15 8.59 -9.01
CA ALA A 207 -0.83 8.62 -10.31
C ALA A 207 -0.10 9.49 -11.33
N GLN A 208 0.36 10.68 -10.94
CA GLN A 208 1.17 11.57 -11.79
C GLN A 208 2.50 10.97 -12.24
N ARG A 209 3.08 10.04 -11.46
CA ARG A 209 4.31 9.35 -11.86
C ARG A 209 4.06 8.23 -12.88
N GLU A 210 2.88 7.61 -12.84
CA GLU A 210 2.48 6.59 -13.83
C GLU A 210 1.96 7.20 -15.12
N THR A 211 1.43 8.43 -15.08
CA THR A 211 0.95 9.16 -16.26
C THR A 211 2.01 10.17 -16.74
N PRO A 212 2.83 9.87 -17.75
CA PRO A 212 3.79 10.84 -18.28
C PRO A 212 3.07 12.10 -18.81
N PRO A 213 3.71 13.28 -18.74
CA PRO A 213 3.09 14.52 -19.20
C PRO A 213 2.73 14.40 -20.69
N ARG A 214 1.49 14.73 -21.04
CA ARG A 214 1.07 14.92 -22.43
C ARG A 214 2.04 15.92 -23.07
N THR A 215 2.95 15.43 -23.92
CA THR A 215 3.69 16.29 -24.85
C THR A 215 2.65 17.06 -25.65
N LYS A 216 2.57 18.37 -25.41
CA LYS A 216 1.76 19.28 -26.22
C LYS A 216 2.28 19.16 -27.66
N SER A 217 1.50 18.56 -28.54
CA SER A 217 1.65 18.68 -30.01
C SER A 217 1.04 19.98 -30.46
#